data_AF-A0ABD3R224-F1
#
_entry.id   AF-A0ABD3R224-F1
#
_cell.length_a   1.000
_cell.length_b   1.000
_cell.length_c   1.000
_cell.angle_alpha   90.00
_cell.angle_beta   90.00
_cell.angle_gamma   90.00
#
_symmetry.space_group_name_H-M   'P 1'
#
loop_
_entity.id
_entity.type
_entity.pdbx_description
1 polymer ?
#
loop_
_entity_poly.entity_id
_entity_poly.type
_entity_poly.pdbx_seq_one_letter_code
_entity_poly.pdbx_strand_id
1 'polypeptide(L)'
;MSRLLMAVSIIIHSQRITASSLSAAFCRAATTIVSSRRNLIMSAPAGSFEVAQFPCLGDNYGYLIHDRTTNQTAAIDTPCASSYMRELERRGWTLTHILNTHHHHDHVGGNMELKTDGVKVYGPATEKIPGMDVALKGGDLVSFAGANAVVMDVGGHTRGHIAYYFPGEKTAFVGDCLFALGCGRMFEGTPQQFWTSLQGLRNLPDDTTIYCAHEYTESNARFAMSIEPGNPDLVKRVEEIKEKRARGEPTVPSLMGEEKATNPFLRGDVSSEIRMNVGACDDDDGAAIFHKIRLGKDQFRG
;
A
#
# COMPACT_ATOMS: atom_id res chain seq x y z
N MET A 1 25.83 -46.64 -44.67
CA MET A 1 27.26 -46.41 -45.02
C MET A 1 27.35 -46.28 -46.53
N SER A 2 28.11 -45.29 -47.00
CA SER A 2 28.59 -45.09 -48.39
C SER A 2 27.57 -44.54 -49.42
N ARG A 3 27.62 -43.25 -49.79
CA ARG A 3 28.53 -42.50 -50.71
C ARG A 3 27.86 -42.37 -52.11
N LEU A 4 27.40 -41.20 -52.57
CA LEU A 4 28.08 -39.97 -53.07
C LEU A 4 28.36 -40.01 -54.60
N LEU A 5 28.13 -38.86 -55.26
CA LEU A 5 28.59 -38.37 -56.60
C LEU A 5 27.67 -38.71 -57.80
N MET A 6 27.44 -37.88 -58.83
CA MET A 6 28.21 -36.78 -59.44
C MET A 6 27.32 -35.67 -60.04
N ALA A 7 27.94 -34.50 -60.23
CA ALA A 7 27.43 -33.24 -60.76
C ALA A 7 27.21 -33.21 -62.29
N VAL A 8 26.43 -32.24 -62.76
CA VAL A 8 26.56 -31.64 -64.10
C VAL A 8 26.61 -30.11 -63.95
N SER A 9 27.74 -29.55 -64.38
CA SER A 9 27.98 -28.12 -64.56
C SER A 9 27.36 -27.64 -65.87
N ILE A 10 26.69 -26.48 -65.86
CA ILE A 10 26.69 -25.57 -67.02
C ILE A 10 26.94 -24.14 -66.51
N ILE A 11 28.06 -23.62 -66.98
CA ILE A 11 28.59 -22.26 -66.83
C ILE A 11 28.14 -21.46 -68.05
N ILE A 12 27.48 -20.30 -67.91
CA ILE A 12 27.67 -19.16 -68.85
C ILE A 12 27.51 -17.81 -68.11
N HIS A 13 28.66 -17.13 -67.97
CA HIS A 13 28.96 -15.68 -67.95
C HIS A 13 28.13 -14.73 -67.05
N SER A 14 28.68 -14.20 -65.95
CA SER A 14 29.79 -13.23 -65.82
C SER A 14 29.44 -11.80 -66.28
N GLN A 15 28.98 -10.98 -65.33
CA GLN A 15 29.53 -9.64 -65.14
C GLN A 15 29.88 -9.45 -63.66
N ARG A 16 31.18 -9.26 -63.40
CA ARG A 16 31.73 -8.85 -62.11
C ARG A 16 31.76 -7.33 -62.06
N ILE A 17 31.13 -6.74 -61.06
CA ILE A 17 31.62 -5.51 -60.44
C ILE A 17 31.70 -5.78 -58.93
N THR A 18 32.90 -5.62 -58.40
CA THR A 18 33.31 -5.77 -57.01
C THR A 18 33.09 -4.47 -56.25
N ALA A 19 32.57 -4.52 -55.01
CA ALA A 19 33.22 -3.98 -53.81
C ALA A 19 32.21 -3.89 -52.63
N SER A 20 32.48 -4.72 -51.62
CA SER A 20 32.44 -4.44 -50.17
C SER A 20 31.27 -3.70 -49.49
N SER A 21 30.77 -4.39 -48.44
CA SER A 21 30.02 -3.95 -47.24
C SER A 21 28.50 -4.09 -47.28
N LEU A 22 28.02 -5.20 -46.69
CA LEU A 22 26.62 -5.46 -46.36
C LEU A 22 26.48 -5.62 -44.84
N SER A 23 25.67 -4.78 -44.21
CA SER A 23 25.03 -5.04 -42.93
C SER A 23 23.66 -4.36 -42.90
N ALA A 24 22.73 -5.00 -42.17
CA ALA A 24 21.32 -4.65 -41.91
C ALA A 24 20.30 -5.05 -43.00
N ALA A 25 19.90 -6.33 -42.94
CA ALA A 25 18.77 -6.89 -43.65
C ALA A 25 17.44 -6.66 -42.92
N PHE A 26 16.46 -6.24 -43.72
CA PHE A 26 15.05 -6.67 -43.72
C PHE A 26 14.23 -6.60 -42.42
N CYS A 27 13.35 -5.60 -42.37
CA CYS A 27 12.16 -5.61 -41.53
C CYS A 27 10.93 -5.54 -42.45
N ARG A 28 10.22 -6.66 -42.65
CA ARG A 28 8.80 -6.68 -43.05
C ARG A 28 8.15 -8.04 -42.81
N ALA A 29 6.90 -7.93 -42.34
CA ALA A 29 5.80 -8.90 -42.27
C ALA A 29 5.69 -9.79 -41.01
N ALA A 30 4.73 -9.43 -40.15
CA ALA A 30 3.65 -10.33 -39.76
C ALA A 30 2.55 -9.52 -39.03
N THR A 31 1.49 -9.21 -39.77
CA THR A 31 0.22 -8.71 -39.21
C THR A 31 -0.50 -9.90 -38.60
N THR A 32 -0.44 -10.05 -37.28
CA THR A 32 -1.29 -10.99 -36.53
C THR A 32 -2.22 -10.19 -35.64
N ILE A 33 -3.51 -10.24 -35.98
CA ILE A 33 -4.63 -9.75 -35.18
C ILE A 33 -4.68 -10.60 -33.91
N VAL A 34 -4.24 -10.04 -32.78
CA VAL A 34 -4.63 -10.52 -31.45
C VAL A 34 -5.61 -9.51 -30.90
N SER A 35 -6.89 -9.83 -31.04
CA SER A 35 -7.99 -9.25 -30.28
C SER A 35 -7.77 -9.57 -28.80
N SER A 36 -7.02 -8.73 -28.08
CA SER A 36 -7.14 -8.69 -26.63
C SER A 36 -8.37 -7.85 -26.28
N ARG A 37 -9.36 -8.50 -25.68
CA ARG A 37 -10.46 -7.81 -25.03
C ARG A 37 -9.84 -6.93 -23.94
N ARG A 38 -9.61 -5.64 -24.25
CA ARG A 38 -9.54 -4.62 -23.22
C ARG A 38 -10.92 -4.62 -22.57
N ASN A 39 -11.04 -5.26 -21.42
CA ASN A 39 -12.12 -4.93 -20.49
C ASN A 39 -11.94 -3.45 -20.20
N LEU A 40 -12.71 -2.64 -20.91
CA LEU A 40 -12.94 -1.26 -20.56
C LEU A 40 -13.62 -1.34 -19.18
N ILE A 41 -12.82 -1.22 -18.12
CA ILE A 41 -13.35 -0.99 -16.77
C ILE A 41 -14.02 0.36 -16.90
N MET A 42 -15.34 0.36 -17.12
CA MET A 42 -16.14 1.54 -16.95
C MET A 42 -16.03 1.88 -15.47
N SER A 43 -15.25 2.91 -15.15
CA SER A 43 -15.23 3.50 -13.83
C SER A 43 -16.66 3.95 -13.54
N ALA A 44 -17.30 3.36 -12.53
CA ALA A 44 -18.47 3.98 -11.92
C ALA A 44 -18.12 5.44 -11.56
N PRO A 45 -19.09 6.37 -11.62
CA PRO A 45 -18.85 7.73 -11.14
C PRO A 45 -18.31 7.66 -9.71
N ALA A 46 -17.25 8.43 -9.42
CA ALA A 46 -16.68 8.54 -8.07
C ALA A 46 -17.82 8.76 -7.07
N GLY A 47 -17.99 7.81 -6.16
CA GLY A 47 -19.08 7.80 -5.21
C GLY A 47 -18.47 7.99 -3.85
N SER A 48 -18.41 9.25 -3.39
CA SER A 48 -17.71 9.61 -2.14
C SER A 48 -18.17 8.69 -1.01
N PHE A 49 -17.36 7.70 -0.68
CA PHE A 49 -17.68 6.83 0.44
C PHE A 49 -17.83 7.66 1.69
N GLU A 50 -18.82 7.34 2.51
CA GLU A 50 -18.83 7.86 3.87
C GLU A 50 -17.92 6.97 4.72
N VAL A 51 -16.83 7.55 5.21
CA VAL A 51 -15.94 6.88 6.16
C VAL A 51 -16.33 7.28 7.57
N ALA A 52 -16.78 6.31 8.37
CA ALA A 52 -16.95 6.46 9.80
C ALA A 52 -15.71 5.94 10.52
N GLN A 53 -14.96 6.85 11.14
CA GLN A 53 -13.83 6.54 12.01
C GLN A 53 -14.26 6.68 13.47
N PHE A 54 -13.89 5.69 14.29
CA PHE A 54 -14.23 5.66 15.71
C PHE A 54 -13.15 4.95 16.52
N PRO A 55 -12.92 5.34 17.79
CA PRO A 55 -11.92 4.68 18.62
C PRO A 55 -12.33 3.25 18.96
N CYS A 56 -11.34 2.36 19.00
CA CYS A 56 -11.44 1.00 19.50
C CYS A 56 -10.25 0.71 20.43
N LEU A 57 -10.46 -0.17 21.41
CA LEU A 57 -9.43 -0.57 22.37
C LEU A 57 -8.74 0.65 23.02
N GLY A 58 -7.40 0.67 23.10
CA GLY A 58 -6.63 1.77 23.69
C GLY A 58 -6.35 2.91 22.72
N ASP A 59 -5.89 2.57 21.51
CA ASP A 59 -5.44 3.55 20.50
C ASP A 59 -5.75 3.13 19.06
N ASN A 60 -6.44 2.00 18.85
CA ASN A 60 -6.86 1.57 17.53
C ASN A 60 -8.01 2.46 17.01
N TYR A 61 -8.06 2.63 15.70
CA TYR A 61 -9.22 3.14 14.99
C TYR A 61 -9.98 2.00 14.34
N GLY A 62 -11.30 2.01 14.53
CA GLY A 62 -12.23 1.26 13.70
C GLY A 62 -12.70 2.12 12.53
N TYR A 63 -12.88 1.49 11.37
CA TYR A 63 -13.35 2.14 10.15
C TYR A 63 -14.52 1.38 9.53
N LEU A 64 -15.61 2.10 9.24
CA LEU A 64 -16.67 1.65 8.35
C LEU A 64 -16.67 2.53 7.10
N ILE A 65 -16.67 1.91 5.93
CA ILE A 65 -16.83 2.56 4.64
C ILE A 65 -18.24 2.23 4.15
N HIS A 66 -19.05 3.24 3.86
CA HIS A 66 -20.43 3.05 3.44
C HIS A 66 -20.69 3.72 2.09
N ASP A 67 -21.34 2.98 1.19
CA ASP A 67 -21.92 3.53 -0.03
C ASP A 67 -23.43 3.68 0.12
N ARG A 68 -23.90 4.92 -0.02
CA ARG A 68 -25.31 5.28 0.11
C ARG A 68 -26.17 4.77 -1.05
N THR A 69 -25.57 4.50 -2.21
CA THR A 69 -26.31 4.09 -3.42
C THR A 69 -26.73 2.63 -3.34
N THR A 70 -25.80 1.77 -2.95
CA THR A 70 -26.00 0.31 -2.83
C THR A 70 -26.36 -0.12 -1.41
N ASN A 71 -26.26 0.79 -0.44
CA ASN A 71 -26.42 0.54 1.00
C ASN A 71 -25.44 -0.52 1.55
N GLN A 72 -24.32 -0.75 0.84
CA GLN A 72 -23.27 -1.67 1.28
C GLN A 72 -22.32 -0.97 2.25
N THR A 73 -21.90 -1.70 3.28
CA THR A 73 -20.89 -1.24 4.25
C THR A 73 -19.77 -2.25 4.37
N ALA A 74 -18.53 -1.76 4.35
CA ALA A 74 -17.33 -2.53 4.63
C ALA A 74 -16.72 -2.09 5.97
N ALA A 75 -16.35 -3.05 6.81
CA ALA A 75 -15.45 -2.82 7.93
C ALA A 75 -14.00 -2.97 7.46
N ILE A 76 -13.12 -2.02 7.80
CA ILE A 76 -11.68 -2.20 7.63
C ILE A 76 -11.09 -2.54 8.99
N ASP A 77 -10.43 -3.70 9.06
CA ASP A 77 -10.07 -4.35 10.33
C ASP A 77 -11.26 -4.46 11.31
N THR A 78 -11.11 -5.18 12.40
CA THR A 78 -12.15 -5.37 13.42
C THR A 78 -11.55 -5.50 14.83
N PRO A 79 -10.85 -4.49 15.37
CA PRO A 79 -10.28 -4.53 16.72
C PRO A 79 -11.25 -5.01 17.81
N CYS A 80 -12.52 -4.60 17.70
CA CYS A 80 -13.55 -4.86 18.71
C CYS A 80 -14.93 -4.91 18.07
N ALA A 81 -15.57 -6.09 18.03
CA ALA A 81 -16.90 -6.27 17.42
C ALA A 81 -17.97 -5.34 17.99
N SER A 82 -18.01 -5.17 19.31
CA SER A 82 -19.04 -4.35 19.97
C SER A 82 -19.01 -2.88 19.54
N SER A 83 -17.83 -2.34 19.23
CA SER A 83 -17.71 -0.97 18.72
C SER A 83 -18.24 -0.82 17.30
N TYR A 84 -17.99 -1.81 16.44
CA TYR A 84 -18.53 -1.84 15.09
C TYR A 84 -20.04 -2.03 15.09
N MET A 85 -20.57 -2.96 15.90
CA MET A 85 -22.02 -3.17 16.03
C MET A 85 -22.74 -1.89 16.47
N ARG A 86 -22.20 -1.19 17.47
CA ARG A 86 -22.73 0.10 17.94
C ARG A 86 -22.76 1.15 16.83
N GLU A 87 -21.69 1.28 16.05
CA GLU A 87 -21.63 2.26 14.97
C GLU A 87 -22.52 1.91 13.78
N LEU A 88 -22.63 0.62 13.44
CA LEU A 88 -23.57 0.13 12.43
C LEU A 88 -25.02 0.43 12.84
N GLU A 89 -25.39 0.11 14.09
CA GLU A 89 -26.72 0.37 14.64
C GLU A 89 -27.04 1.88 14.66
N ARG A 90 -26.13 2.69 15.21
CA ARG A 90 -26.30 4.15 15.31
C ARG A 90 -26.54 4.81 13.95
N ARG A 91 -25.98 4.23 12.88
CA ARG A 91 -26.05 4.76 11.51
C ARG A 91 -27.13 4.08 10.66
N GLY A 92 -27.72 2.98 11.13
CA GLY A 92 -28.64 2.15 10.34
C GLY A 92 -27.96 1.49 9.15
N TRP A 93 -26.66 1.19 9.25
CA TRP A 93 -25.86 0.63 8.18
C TRP A 93 -25.79 -0.89 8.24
N THR A 94 -25.81 -1.54 7.07
CA THR A 94 -25.71 -3.01 6.96
C THR A 94 -24.29 -3.40 6.57
N LEU A 95 -23.64 -4.18 7.43
CA LEU A 95 -22.33 -4.76 7.14
C LEU A 95 -22.44 -5.84 6.07
N THR A 96 -21.50 -5.82 5.12
CA THR A 96 -21.46 -6.77 3.98
C THR A 96 -20.06 -7.31 3.74
N HIS A 97 -19.04 -6.52 4.08
CA HIS A 97 -17.64 -6.87 3.87
C HIS A 97 -16.84 -6.60 5.14
N ILE A 98 -15.88 -7.46 5.44
CA ILE A 98 -14.81 -7.22 6.41
C ILE A 98 -13.51 -7.34 5.62
N LEU A 99 -12.70 -6.29 5.59
CA LEU A 99 -11.42 -6.22 4.88
C LEU A 99 -10.31 -6.12 5.92
N ASN A 100 -9.60 -7.22 6.17
CA ASN A 100 -8.51 -7.25 7.14
C ASN A 100 -7.15 -7.00 6.48
N THR A 101 -6.37 -6.09 7.06
CA THR A 101 -5.03 -5.74 6.59
C THR A 101 -4.00 -6.81 6.96
N HIS A 102 -4.09 -7.37 8.16
CA HIS A 102 -3.22 -8.42 8.67
C HIS A 102 -3.83 -9.17 9.87
N HIS A 103 -3.10 -10.16 10.39
CA HIS A 103 -3.62 -11.14 11.34
C HIS A 103 -3.51 -10.80 12.84
N HIS A 104 -2.92 -9.67 13.23
CA HIS A 104 -2.83 -9.33 14.66
C HIS A 104 -4.22 -9.19 15.29
N HIS A 105 -4.33 -9.59 16.55
CA HIS A 105 -5.63 -9.73 17.23
C HIS A 105 -6.41 -8.42 17.25
N ASP A 106 -5.75 -7.29 17.47
CA ASP A 106 -6.35 -5.97 17.46
C ASP A 106 -6.76 -5.48 16.05
N HIS A 107 -6.63 -6.33 15.02
CA HIS A 107 -7.14 -6.07 13.66
C HIS A 107 -8.17 -7.11 13.21
N VAL A 108 -8.24 -8.27 13.87
CA VAL A 108 -9.14 -9.37 13.47
C VAL A 108 -10.05 -9.86 14.59
N GLY A 109 -9.92 -9.32 15.80
CA GLY A 109 -10.53 -9.83 17.02
C GLY A 109 -12.06 -9.88 16.98
N GLY A 110 -12.68 -8.99 16.22
CA GLY A 110 -14.13 -8.90 16.03
C GLY A 110 -14.67 -9.68 14.84
N ASN A 111 -13.81 -10.30 14.00
CA ASN A 111 -14.24 -10.93 12.75
C ASN A 111 -15.34 -11.97 12.97
N MET A 112 -15.14 -12.89 13.92
CA MET A 112 -16.06 -14.03 14.12
C MET A 112 -17.42 -13.59 14.67
N GLU A 113 -17.47 -12.52 15.46
CA GLU A 113 -18.72 -11.97 15.99
C GLU A 113 -19.47 -11.15 14.94
N LEU A 114 -18.75 -10.40 14.09
CA LEU A 114 -19.35 -9.58 13.04
C LEU A 114 -19.74 -10.39 11.79
N LYS A 115 -19.16 -11.58 11.60
CA LYS A 115 -19.45 -12.44 10.45
C LYS A 115 -20.79 -13.16 10.62
N THR A 116 -21.84 -12.54 10.12
CA THR A 116 -23.18 -13.15 9.96
C THR A 116 -23.42 -13.59 8.52
N ASP A 117 -24.56 -14.25 8.27
CA ASP A 117 -24.98 -14.60 6.91
C ASP A 117 -24.98 -13.37 5.99
N GLY A 118 -24.29 -13.49 4.85
CA GLY A 118 -24.13 -12.40 3.86
C GLY A 118 -22.90 -11.51 4.07
N VAL A 119 -22.21 -11.58 5.21
CA VAL A 119 -20.94 -10.87 5.44
C VAL A 119 -19.77 -11.72 4.94
N LYS A 120 -18.95 -11.16 4.05
CA LYS A 120 -17.73 -11.80 3.55
C LYS A 120 -16.48 -11.22 4.20
N VAL A 121 -15.58 -12.10 4.65
CA VAL A 121 -14.29 -11.71 5.22
C VAL A 121 -13.18 -11.87 4.18
N TYR A 122 -12.44 -10.79 3.96
CA TYR A 122 -11.32 -10.69 3.04
C TYR A 122 -10.03 -10.47 3.83
N GLY A 123 -8.94 -11.05 3.38
CA GLY A 123 -7.65 -10.83 4.01
C GLY A 123 -6.48 -11.42 3.23
N PRO A 124 -5.26 -11.24 3.73
CA PRO A 124 -4.06 -11.71 3.04
C PRO A 124 -4.00 -13.24 2.96
N ALA A 125 -3.74 -13.75 1.75
CA ALA A 125 -3.71 -15.17 1.43
C ALA A 125 -2.63 -15.95 2.19
N THR A 126 -1.61 -15.27 2.70
CA THR A 126 -0.49 -15.86 3.42
C THR A 126 -0.60 -15.74 4.94
N GLU A 127 -1.69 -15.20 5.47
CA GLU A 127 -1.90 -15.08 6.92
C GLU A 127 -3.18 -15.78 7.38
N LYS A 128 -3.25 -16.06 8.69
CA LYS A 128 -4.41 -16.72 9.30
C LYS A 128 -5.41 -15.67 9.77
N ILE A 129 -6.40 -15.41 8.93
CA ILE A 129 -7.50 -14.49 9.24
C ILE A 129 -8.73 -15.27 9.70
N PRO A 130 -9.22 -15.07 10.95
CA PRO A 130 -10.42 -15.72 11.45
C PRO A 130 -11.63 -15.45 10.56
N GLY A 131 -12.30 -16.51 10.13
CA GLY A 131 -13.51 -16.42 9.31
C GLY A 131 -13.27 -16.02 7.86
N MET A 132 -12.04 -16.00 7.34
CA MET A 132 -11.74 -15.60 5.97
C MET A 132 -12.48 -16.43 4.91
N ASP A 133 -13.17 -15.74 4.00
CA ASP A 133 -13.84 -16.31 2.83
C ASP A 133 -13.02 -16.08 1.55
N VAL A 134 -12.32 -14.94 1.47
CA VAL A 134 -11.60 -14.51 0.29
C VAL A 134 -10.15 -14.19 0.64
N ALA A 135 -9.24 -15.03 0.16
CA ALA A 135 -7.80 -14.84 0.26
C ALA A 135 -7.30 -13.94 -0.88
N LEU A 136 -6.51 -12.91 -0.54
CA LEU A 136 -6.04 -11.88 -1.46
C LEU A 136 -4.50 -11.80 -1.49
N LYS A 137 -3.94 -11.36 -2.61
CA LYS A 137 -2.52 -10.99 -2.78
C LYS A 137 -2.40 -9.64 -3.48
N GLY A 138 -1.21 -9.05 -3.46
CA GLY A 138 -0.91 -7.82 -4.18
C GLY A 138 -1.30 -7.87 -5.66
N GLY A 139 -1.95 -6.78 -6.11
CA GLY A 139 -2.49 -6.63 -7.46
C GLY A 139 -3.90 -7.18 -7.64
N ASP A 140 -4.45 -7.92 -6.69
CA ASP A 140 -5.86 -8.33 -6.73
C ASP A 140 -6.79 -7.10 -6.60
N LEU A 141 -8.04 -7.27 -7.04
CA LEU A 141 -9.09 -6.27 -6.90
C LEU A 141 -10.19 -6.77 -5.98
N VAL A 142 -10.64 -5.89 -5.07
CA VAL A 142 -11.84 -6.10 -4.26
C VAL A 142 -12.94 -5.18 -4.79
N SER A 143 -13.98 -5.76 -5.37
CA SER A 143 -15.16 -4.99 -5.78
C SER A 143 -16.06 -4.74 -4.58
N PHE A 144 -16.32 -3.47 -4.28
CA PHE A 144 -17.19 -3.00 -3.21
C PHE A 144 -18.05 -1.85 -3.72
N ALA A 145 -19.37 -1.98 -3.65
CA ALA A 145 -20.32 -0.95 -4.08
C ALA A 145 -20.08 -0.36 -5.50
N GLY A 146 -19.55 -1.17 -6.42
CA GLY A 146 -19.20 -0.72 -7.79
C GLY A 146 -17.85 -0.03 -7.92
N ALA A 147 -17.16 0.26 -6.82
CA ALA A 147 -15.74 0.64 -6.82
C ALA A 147 -14.84 -0.60 -6.74
N ASN A 148 -13.57 -0.44 -7.14
CA ASN A 148 -12.56 -1.46 -6.97
C ASN A 148 -11.43 -0.95 -6.07
N ALA A 149 -11.20 -1.66 -4.96
CA ALA A 149 -9.98 -1.50 -4.19
C ALA A 149 -8.86 -2.31 -4.85
N VAL A 150 -7.71 -1.68 -5.08
CA VAL A 150 -6.47 -2.35 -5.45
C VAL A 150 -5.81 -2.84 -4.17
N VAL A 151 -5.54 -4.14 -4.10
CA VAL A 151 -4.79 -4.75 -3.00
C VAL A 151 -3.30 -4.49 -3.22
N MET A 152 -2.63 -3.92 -2.24
CA MET A 152 -1.20 -3.66 -2.26
C MET A 152 -0.49 -4.57 -1.26
N ASP A 153 0.54 -5.29 -1.70
CA ASP A 153 1.43 -6.00 -0.76
C ASP A 153 2.25 -4.97 0.00
N VAL A 154 2.10 -4.95 1.32
CA VAL A 154 2.76 -3.98 2.21
C VAL A 154 3.42 -4.64 3.42
N GLY A 155 3.88 -5.88 3.24
CA GLY A 155 4.56 -6.67 4.26
C GLY A 155 5.77 -5.97 4.88
N GLY A 156 6.05 -6.28 6.14
CA GLY A 156 7.09 -5.64 6.94
C GLY A 156 6.78 -5.74 8.42
N HIS A 157 5.62 -5.18 8.82
CA HIS A 157 5.08 -5.36 10.16
C HIS A 157 4.77 -6.84 10.43
N THR A 158 3.84 -7.40 9.65
CA THR A 158 3.70 -8.84 9.41
C THR A 158 4.18 -9.17 8.00
N ARG A 159 4.49 -10.44 7.73
CA ARG A 159 5.04 -10.85 6.43
C ARG A 159 4.05 -10.74 5.27
N GLY A 160 2.76 -10.98 5.54
CA GLY A 160 1.70 -11.00 4.54
C GLY A 160 0.79 -9.78 4.54
N HIS A 161 1.15 -8.70 5.26
CA HIS A 161 0.33 -7.49 5.39
C HIS A 161 -0.10 -6.93 4.02
N ILE A 162 -1.37 -6.58 3.88
CA ILE A 162 -1.93 -5.94 2.69
C ILE A 162 -2.62 -4.61 3.04
N ALA A 163 -2.62 -3.70 2.07
CA ALA A 163 -3.36 -2.44 2.11
C ALA A 163 -4.43 -2.40 1.02
N TYR A 164 -5.49 -1.63 1.26
CA TYR A 164 -6.60 -1.45 0.33
C TYR A 164 -6.61 -0.01 -0.17
N TYR A 165 -6.28 0.19 -1.46
CA TYR A 165 -6.32 1.50 -2.09
C TYR A 165 -7.52 1.61 -3.03
N PHE A 166 -8.39 2.59 -2.83
CA PHE A 166 -9.51 2.93 -3.70
C PHE A 166 -9.14 4.16 -4.55
N PRO A 167 -8.71 3.98 -5.82
CA PRO A 167 -8.22 5.11 -6.62
C PRO A 167 -9.29 6.14 -6.93
N GLY A 168 -10.53 5.68 -7.21
CA GLY A 168 -11.67 6.56 -7.48
C GLY A 168 -12.04 7.46 -6.31
N GLU A 169 -11.79 6.97 -5.08
CA GLU A 169 -12.07 7.67 -3.82
C GLU A 169 -10.84 8.34 -3.23
N LYS A 170 -9.68 8.24 -3.90
CA LYS A 170 -8.38 8.73 -3.43
C LYS A 170 -8.12 8.38 -1.97
N THR A 171 -8.42 7.15 -1.58
CA THR A 171 -8.39 6.72 -0.18
C THR A 171 -7.66 5.39 -0.04
N ALA A 172 -6.74 5.27 0.92
CA ALA A 172 -6.05 4.03 1.23
C ALA A 172 -6.16 3.69 2.71
N PHE A 173 -6.43 2.42 2.99
CA PHE A 173 -6.36 1.84 4.33
C PHE A 173 -5.14 0.96 4.44
N VAL A 174 -4.19 1.35 5.29
CA VAL A 174 -2.80 0.85 5.26
C VAL A 174 -2.42 0.03 6.50
N GLY A 175 -3.38 -0.16 7.41
CA GLY A 175 -3.17 -0.87 8.69
C GLY A 175 -1.96 -0.33 9.43
N ASP A 176 -1.02 -1.24 9.68
CA ASP A 176 0.20 -1.02 10.45
C ASP A 176 1.45 -0.85 9.58
N CYS A 177 1.31 -0.77 8.25
CA CYS A 177 2.44 -0.49 7.38
C CYS A 177 2.92 0.95 7.57
N LEU A 178 2.02 1.92 7.42
CA LEU A 178 2.30 3.35 7.48
C LEU A 178 1.39 4.00 8.52
N PHE A 179 1.97 4.84 9.39
CA PHE A 179 1.23 5.70 10.32
C PHE A 179 1.51 7.15 9.97
N ALA A 180 0.67 8.08 10.46
CA ALA A 180 1.04 9.49 10.43
C ALA A 180 2.38 9.71 11.15
N LEU A 181 3.38 10.22 10.42
CA LEU A 181 4.77 10.42 10.86
C LEU A 181 5.52 9.15 11.30
N GLY A 182 5.00 7.94 11.01
CA GLY A 182 5.59 6.69 11.47
C GLY A 182 5.38 5.52 10.51
N CYS A 183 5.86 4.36 10.93
CA CYS A 183 5.53 3.05 10.35
C CYS A 183 5.42 2.01 11.48
N GLY A 184 4.89 0.84 11.15
CA GLY A 184 4.84 -0.32 12.04
C GLY A 184 6.21 -0.71 12.59
N ARG A 185 6.22 -1.36 13.76
CA ARG A 185 7.38 -2.15 14.18
C ARG A 185 7.54 -3.33 13.25
N MET A 186 8.79 -3.73 12.99
CA MET A 186 9.08 -4.86 12.11
C MET A 186 9.13 -6.14 12.94
N PHE A 187 7.98 -6.80 13.13
CA PHE A 187 7.90 -8.04 13.92
C PHE A 187 8.31 -9.27 13.11
N GLU A 188 7.91 -9.33 11.84
CA GLU A 188 8.11 -10.54 11.02
C GLU A 188 8.89 -10.31 9.73
N GLY A 189 8.84 -9.10 9.18
CA GLY A 189 9.46 -8.76 7.90
C GLY A 189 10.95 -8.43 8.00
N THR A 190 11.53 -8.06 6.87
CA THR A 190 12.92 -7.58 6.78
C THR A 190 12.96 -6.09 6.43
N PRO A 191 14.07 -5.37 6.71
CA PRO A 191 14.18 -3.96 6.34
C PRO A 191 13.96 -3.72 4.84
N GLN A 192 14.50 -4.61 4.01
CA GLN A 192 14.33 -4.54 2.56
C GLN A 192 12.85 -4.69 2.16
N GLN A 193 12.14 -5.63 2.77
CA GLN A 193 10.72 -5.86 2.49
C GLN A 193 9.90 -4.62 2.87
N PHE A 194 10.08 -4.13 4.10
CA PHE A 194 9.32 -3.00 4.61
C PHE A 194 9.63 -1.71 3.83
N TRP A 195 10.89 -1.47 3.50
CA TRP A 195 11.27 -0.34 2.66
C TRP A 195 10.63 -0.41 1.26
N THR A 196 10.54 -1.60 0.66
CA THR A 196 9.84 -1.80 -0.62
C THR A 196 8.35 -1.48 -0.47
N SER A 197 7.71 -1.93 0.60
CA SER A 197 6.30 -1.65 0.92
C SER A 197 6.02 -0.15 1.08
N LEU A 198 6.88 0.55 1.84
CA LEU A 198 6.77 1.99 2.04
C LEU A 198 6.97 2.77 0.74
N GLN A 199 7.90 2.35 -0.13
CA GLN A 199 8.03 2.94 -1.47
C GLN A 199 6.78 2.72 -2.31
N GLY A 200 6.16 1.54 -2.23
CA GLY A 200 4.89 1.24 -2.89
C GLY A 200 3.79 2.22 -2.48
N LEU A 201 3.60 2.44 -1.17
CA LEU A 201 2.66 3.43 -0.65
C LEU A 201 3.06 4.87 -1.00
N ARG A 202 4.35 5.21 -0.94
CA ARG A 202 4.88 6.53 -1.33
C ARG A 202 4.60 6.86 -2.79
N ASN A 203 4.37 5.88 -3.66
CA ASN A 203 4.01 6.14 -5.06
C ASN A 203 2.53 6.53 -5.26
N LEU A 204 1.69 6.47 -4.22
CA LEU A 204 0.31 6.95 -4.30
C LEU A 204 0.27 8.48 -4.53
N PRO A 205 -0.78 9.01 -5.19
CA PRO A 205 -0.97 10.45 -5.38
C PRO A 205 -0.95 11.24 -4.07
N ASP A 206 -0.43 12.46 -4.09
CA ASP A 206 -0.28 13.31 -2.89
C ASP A 206 -1.61 13.62 -2.21
N ASP A 207 -2.69 13.68 -2.98
CA ASP A 207 -4.06 13.90 -2.51
C ASP A 207 -4.78 12.61 -2.06
N THR A 208 -4.04 11.51 -1.91
CA THR A 208 -4.58 10.28 -1.33
C THR A 208 -4.72 10.43 0.19
N THR A 209 -5.92 10.23 0.69
CA THR A 209 -6.23 10.16 2.13
C THR A 209 -5.80 8.81 2.69
N ILE A 210 -4.99 8.82 3.74
CA ILE A 210 -4.39 7.64 4.37
C ILE A 210 -5.03 7.39 5.73
N TYR A 211 -5.67 6.24 5.86
CA TYR A 211 -6.23 5.72 7.10
C TYR A 211 -5.33 4.61 7.65
N CYS A 212 -4.59 4.93 8.70
CA CYS A 212 -3.79 3.98 9.46
C CYS A 212 -4.52 3.52 10.72
N ALA A 213 -4.11 2.40 11.30
CA ALA A 213 -4.93 1.75 12.31
C ALA A 213 -4.78 2.31 13.74
N HIS A 214 -3.78 3.15 14.04
CA HIS A 214 -3.49 3.60 15.40
C HIS A 214 -3.27 5.12 15.52
N GLU A 215 -3.62 5.66 16.68
CA GLU A 215 -3.34 7.05 17.08
C GLU A 215 -1.95 7.19 17.74
N TYR A 216 -0.89 6.96 16.95
CA TYR A 216 0.51 7.08 17.39
C TYR A 216 1.17 8.42 17.06
N THR A 217 0.44 9.33 16.45
CA THR A 217 0.98 10.49 15.73
C THR A 217 1.83 11.41 16.60
N GLU A 218 1.44 11.64 17.86
CA GLU A 218 2.22 12.50 18.77
C GLU A 218 3.57 11.87 19.15
N SER A 219 3.59 10.56 19.43
CA SER A 219 4.84 9.85 19.71
C SER A 219 5.74 9.78 18.47
N ASN A 220 5.13 9.63 17.29
CA ASN A 220 5.82 9.65 16.01
C ASN A 220 6.42 11.03 15.73
N ALA A 221 5.68 12.11 16.02
CA ALA A 221 6.12 13.48 15.88
C ALA A 221 7.35 13.79 16.74
N ARG A 222 7.38 13.33 18.00
CA ARG A 222 8.54 13.52 18.89
C ARG A 222 9.79 12.82 18.36
N PHE A 223 9.63 11.61 17.80
CA PHE A 223 10.74 10.92 17.14
C PHE A 223 11.17 11.62 15.85
N ALA A 224 10.23 12.02 14.98
CA ALA A 224 10.56 12.72 13.74
C ALA A 224 11.34 14.02 14.01
N MET A 225 10.91 14.79 15.02
CA MET A 225 11.60 16.02 15.45
C MET A 225 12.99 15.78 16.05
N SER A 226 13.31 14.57 16.53
CA SER A 226 14.65 14.27 17.05
C SER A 226 15.67 13.97 15.95
N ILE A 227 15.21 13.66 14.73
CA ILE A 227 16.07 13.31 13.59
C ILE A 227 15.94 14.23 12.38
N GLU A 228 14.92 15.09 12.32
CA GLU A 228 14.76 16.10 11.27
C GLU A 228 14.22 17.46 11.78
N PRO A 229 14.80 18.06 12.85
CA PRO A 229 14.30 19.31 13.42
C PRO A 229 14.34 20.52 12.47
N GLY A 230 15.18 20.49 11.43
CA GLY A 230 15.30 21.54 10.43
C GLY A 230 14.19 21.57 9.38
N ASN A 231 13.29 20.58 9.33
CA ASN A 231 12.21 20.50 8.34
C ASN A 231 11.03 21.42 8.71
N PRO A 232 10.78 22.53 7.97
CA PRO A 232 9.72 23.48 8.31
C PRO A 232 8.31 22.89 8.19
N ASP A 233 8.09 21.96 7.26
CA ASP A 233 6.79 21.29 7.10
C ASP A 233 6.50 20.39 8.30
N LEU A 234 7.53 19.68 8.81
CA LEU A 234 7.42 18.87 10.00
C LEU A 234 7.15 19.72 11.24
N VAL A 235 7.89 20.82 11.42
CA VAL A 235 7.68 21.76 12.54
C VAL A 235 6.26 22.27 12.58
N LYS A 236 5.74 22.73 11.43
CA LYS A 236 4.35 23.20 11.31
C LYS A 236 3.36 22.09 11.68
N ARG A 237 3.55 20.90 11.11
CA ARG A 237 2.65 19.75 11.31
C ARG A 237 2.62 19.29 12.77
N VAL A 238 3.77 19.33 13.46
CA VAL A 238 3.87 18.99 14.90
C VAL A 238 3.01 19.91 15.75
N GLU A 239 2.98 21.21 15.46
CA GLU A 239 2.11 22.16 16.19
C GLU A 239 0.63 21.88 15.92
N GLU A 240 0.24 21.64 14.66
CA GLU A 240 -1.13 21.25 14.31
C GLU A 240 -1.57 19.94 15.01
N ILE A 241 -0.66 18.96 15.14
CA ILE A 241 -0.89 17.72 15.89
C ILE A 241 -1.13 18.01 17.36
N LYS A 242 -0.26 18.81 18.01
CA LYS A 242 -0.42 19.17 19.43
C LYS A 242 -1.76 19.85 19.68
N GLU A 243 -2.17 20.77 18.81
CA GLU A 243 -3.46 21.46 18.91
C GLU A 243 -4.65 20.49 18.81
N LYS A 244 -4.65 19.58 17.82
CA LYS A 244 -5.68 18.54 17.68
C LYS A 244 -5.73 17.65 18.92
N ARG A 245 -4.58 17.17 19.40
CA ARG A 245 -4.51 16.28 20.56
C ARG A 245 -4.93 16.98 21.86
N ALA A 246 -4.62 18.27 22.03
CA ALA A 246 -5.09 19.07 23.16
C ALA A 246 -6.63 19.21 23.19
N ARG A 247 -7.30 19.11 22.03
CA ARG A 247 -8.77 19.08 21.91
C ARG A 247 -9.37 17.67 21.94
N GLY A 248 -8.55 16.62 22.08
CA GLY A 248 -9.00 15.23 22.02
C GLY A 248 -9.42 14.77 20.61
N GLU A 249 -8.99 15.49 19.57
CA GLU A 249 -9.32 15.17 18.17
C GLU A 249 -8.37 14.10 17.59
N PRO A 250 -8.87 13.20 16.72
CA PRO A 250 -8.02 12.35 15.90
C PRO A 250 -7.07 13.16 15.00
N THR A 251 -5.88 12.61 14.77
CA THR A 251 -4.90 13.14 13.81
C THR A 251 -4.81 12.29 12.54
N VAL A 252 -5.56 11.18 12.51
CA VAL A 252 -5.82 10.34 11.34
C VAL A 252 -7.21 10.70 10.81
N PRO A 253 -7.43 10.74 9.48
CA PRO A 253 -6.48 10.45 8.41
C PRO A 253 -5.46 11.56 8.18
N SER A 254 -4.42 11.24 7.42
CA SER A 254 -3.50 12.22 6.81
C SER A 254 -3.53 12.17 5.29
N LEU A 255 -2.90 13.15 4.63
CA LEU A 255 -2.66 13.07 3.18
C LEU A 255 -1.30 12.45 2.90
N MET A 256 -1.19 11.65 1.84
CA MET A 256 0.08 11.07 1.40
C MET A 256 1.13 12.15 1.10
N GLY A 257 0.72 13.30 0.57
CA GLY A 257 1.61 14.45 0.36
C GLY A 257 2.23 14.97 1.68
N GLU A 258 1.46 15.02 2.76
CA GLU A 258 1.97 15.38 4.09
C GLU A 258 2.97 14.34 4.60
N GLU A 259 2.67 13.04 4.43
CA GLU A 259 3.58 11.98 4.83
C GLU A 259 4.91 12.03 4.06
N LYS A 260 4.88 12.28 2.75
CA LYS A 260 6.11 12.49 1.95
C LYS A 260 6.94 13.68 2.44
N ALA A 261 6.26 14.75 2.87
CA ALA A 261 6.91 15.96 3.35
C ALA A 261 7.49 15.82 4.76
N THR A 262 6.93 14.95 5.61
CA THR A 262 7.20 14.99 7.06
C THR A 262 7.50 13.64 7.74
N ASN A 263 7.14 12.51 7.13
CA ASN A 263 7.35 11.19 7.74
C ASN A 263 8.80 10.72 7.55
N PRO A 264 9.58 10.51 8.62
CA PRO A 264 10.99 10.14 8.49
C PRO A 264 11.18 8.82 7.74
N PHE A 265 10.23 7.88 7.82
CA PHE A 265 10.30 6.60 7.14
C PHE A 265 10.05 6.68 5.62
N LEU A 266 9.53 7.80 5.12
CA LEU A 266 9.39 8.08 3.68
C LEU A 266 10.45 9.05 3.16
N ARG A 267 11.39 9.47 4.02
CA ARG A 267 12.32 10.57 3.75
C ARG A 267 13.79 10.22 3.92
N GLY A 268 14.13 9.06 4.47
CA GLY A 268 15.51 8.66 4.73
C GLY A 268 16.42 8.69 3.50
N ASP A 269 15.87 8.47 2.30
CA ASP A 269 16.60 8.51 1.03
C ASP A 269 16.78 9.92 0.44
N VAL A 270 15.99 10.91 0.88
CA VAL A 270 15.99 12.27 0.33
C VAL A 270 16.47 13.35 1.31
N SER A 271 16.41 13.09 2.62
CA SER A 271 16.80 14.06 3.65
C SER A 271 18.23 13.80 4.14
N SER A 272 19.14 14.72 3.83
CA SER A 272 20.52 14.67 4.34
C SER A 272 20.58 14.83 5.87
N GLU A 273 19.64 15.56 6.47
CA GLU A 273 19.56 15.74 7.91
C GLU A 273 19.19 14.43 8.61
N ILE A 274 18.17 13.70 8.11
CA ILE A 274 17.84 12.37 8.64
C ILE A 274 19.04 11.44 8.51
N ARG A 275 19.66 11.37 7.32
CA ARG A 275 20.85 10.53 7.08
C ARG A 275 21.94 10.80 8.10
N MET A 276 22.28 12.06 8.33
CA MET A 276 23.29 12.47 9.30
C MET A 276 22.89 12.05 10.73
N ASN A 277 21.66 12.36 11.15
CA ASN A 277 21.20 12.15 12.53
C ASN A 277 21.01 10.67 12.89
N VAL A 278 20.79 9.79 11.90
CA VAL A 278 20.75 8.33 12.12
C VAL A 278 22.09 7.64 11.88
N GLY A 279 23.15 8.40 11.55
CA GLY A 279 24.47 7.85 11.27
C GLY A 279 24.51 6.98 10.01
N ALA A 280 23.81 7.38 8.95
CA ALA A 280 23.90 6.74 7.65
C ALA A 280 25.25 7.03 6.98
N CYS A 281 25.86 6.01 6.39
CA CYS A 281 27.07 6.09 5.60
C CYS A 281 26.73 6.36 4.12
N ASP A 282 27.72 6.76 3.32
CA ASP A 282 27.52 7.04 1.90
C ASP A 282 27.14 5.79 1.08
N ASP A 283 27.55 4.60 1.54
CA ASP A 283 27.26 3.31 0.92
C ASP A 283 25.94 2.66 1.40
N ASP A 284 25.25 3.27 2.38
CA ASP A 284 23.93 2.78 2.81
C ASP A 284 22.88 3.02 1.72
N ASP A 285 22.23 1.94 1.30
CA ASP A 285 21.02 2.01 0.48
C ASP A 285 19.79 2.42 1.30
N GLY A 286 18.65 2.61 0.61
CA GLY A 286 17.40 3.02 1.26
C GLY A 286 16.91 2.06 2.35
N ALA A 287 17.15 0.74 2.19
CA ALA A 287 16.72 -0.25 3.18
C ALA A 287 17.61 -0.22 4.44
N ALA A 288 18.92 0.00 4.27
CA ALA A 288 19.86 0.20 5.37
C ALA A 288 19.53 1.47 6.17
N ILE A 289 19.21 2.57 5.49
CA ILE A 289 18.80 3.82 6.15
C ILE A 289 17.47 3.64 6.87
N PHE A 290 16.47 3.03 6.21
CA PHE A 290 15.20 2.68 6.84
C PHE A 290 15.41 1.88 8.13
N HIS A 291 16.29 0.88 8.10
CA HIS A 291 16.61 0.07 9.27
C HIS A 291 17.19 0.91 10.41
N LYS A 292 18.12 1.83 10.12
CA LYS A 292 18.70 2.74 11.12
C LYS A 292 17.64 3.65 11.75
N ILE A 293 16.75 4.23 10.95
CA ILE A 293 15.62 5.04 11.44
C ILE A 293 14.71 4.18 12.33
N ARG A 294 14.38 2.95 11.91
CA ARG A 294 13.50 2.04 12.64
C ARG A 294 14.08 1.64 14.00
N LEU A 295 15.36 1.26 14.04
CA LEU A 295 16.09 0.97 15.28
C LEU A 295 16.13 2.19 16.21
N GLY A 296 16.38 3.37 15.64
CA GLY A 296 16.33 4.64 16.38
C GLY A 296 14.98 4.84 17.06
N LYS A 297 13.87 4.63 16.34
CA LYS A 297 12.52 4.78 16.90
C LYS A 297 12.18 3.72 17.94
N ASP A 298 12.66 2.49 17.76
CA ASP A 298 12.38 1.40 18.71
C ASP A 298 13.11 1.59 20.05
N GLN A 299 14.23 2.31 20.05
CA GLN A 299 15.01 2.64 21.24
C GLN A 299 14.68 4.03 21.81
N PHE A 300 13.92 4.84 21.07
CA PHE A 300 13.58 6.20 21.46
C PHE A 300 12.71 6.24 22.72
N ARG A 301 13.13 7.05 23.69
CA ARG A 301 12.40 7.32 24.93
C ARG A 301 12.04 8.80 24.95
N GLY A 302 10.93 9.16 24.33
CA GLY A 302 10.51 10.55 24.20
C GLY A 302 9.02 10.74 24.04
#